data_AF-A0A9X1WPB2-F1
#
_entry.id   AF-A0A9X1WPB2-F1
#
_cell.length_a   1.000
_cell.length_b   1.000
_cell.length_c   1.000
_cell.angle_alpha   90.00
_cell.angle_beta   90.00
_cell.angle_gamma   90.00
#
_symmetry.space_group_name_H-M   'P 1'
#
loop_
_entity.id
_entity.type
_entity.pdbx_description
1 polymer ?
#
loop_
_entity_poly.entity_id
_entity_poly.type
_entity_poly.pdbx_seq_one_letter_code
_entity_poly.pdbx_strand_id
1 'polypeptide(L)'
;MNKKVVFFMLTAWLLLTAGCSASKDQPSGGGDFSADEAIAKTVKEKNRNDFPSKAGRIEGIIKGGGPSPGIRIPGIFESRAKKEKDSSYLVTLTEYWDAKNFRTQGTSAGDTLSYHWQYRVTPEGIQLLDQGGDFPPDQVE
;
A
#
# COMPACT_ATOMS: atom_id res chain seq x y z
N MET A 1 -70.11 -25.32 27.45
CA MET A 1 -70.67 -26.39 26.60
C MET A 1 -69.69 -26.72 25.48
N ASN A 2 -69.16 -27.95 25.51
CA ASN A 2 -68.90 -28.87 24.39
C ASN A 2 -67.92 -28.42 23.27
N LYS A 3 -66.95 -29.22 22.80
CA LYS A 3 -66.64 -30.65 22.93
C LYS A 3 -65.15 -30.85 22.56
N LYS A 4 -64.54 -31.86 23.18
CA LYS A 4 -63.21 -32.41 22.88
C LYS A 4 -63.17 -33.05 21.48
N VAL A 5 -62.05 -32.96 20.77
CA VAL A 5 -61.50 -34.10 20.01
C VAL A 5 -59.97 -34.05 20.09
N VAL A 6 -59.42 -35.16 20.57
CA VAL A 6 -58.01 -35.52 20.65
C VAL A 6 -57.62 -36.13 19.31
N PHE A 7 -56.46 -35.77 18.75
CA PHE A 7 -55.76 -36.65 17.82
C PHE A 7 -54.28 -36.72 18.17
N PHE A 8 -53.92 -37.87 18.74
CA PHE A 8 -52.57 -38.37 18.88
C PHE A 8 -52.02 -38.68 17.49
N MET A 9 -50.83 -38.20 17.16
CA MET A 9 -49.99 -38.90 16.19
C MET A 9 -48.52 -38.76 16.60
N LEU A 10 -47.99 -39.90 17.07
CA LEU A 10 -46.58 -40.18 17.20
C LEU A 10 -45.91 -40.11 15.82
N THR A 11 -44.83 -39.34 15.70
CA THR A 11 -43.73 -39.69 14.79
C THR A 11 -42.42 -39.30 15.46
N ALA A 12 -41.76 -40.29 16.04
CA ALA A 12 -40.37 -40.22 16.45
C ALA A 12 -39.49 -40.13 15.20
N TRP A 13 -38.67 -39.09 15.10
CA TRP A 13 -37.54 -39.02 14.19
C TRP A 13 -36.28 -38.79 15.04
N LEU A 14 -35.59 -39.89 15.36
CA LEU A 14 -34.20 -39.87 15.75
C LEU A 14 -33.36 -39.64 14.50
N LEU A 15 -32.65 -38.52 14.43
CA LEU A 15 -31.41 -38.42 13.66
C LEU A 15 -30.33 -37.81 14.54
N LEU A 16 -29.45 -38.70 15.00
CA LEU A 16 -28.11 -38.38 15.47
C LEU A 16 -27.30 -37.83 14.31
N THR A 17 -26.89 -36.57 14.38
CA THR A 17 -25.62 -36.15 13.78
C THR A 17 -24.75 -35.53 14.86
N ALA A 18 -23.75 -36.29 15.25
CA ALA A 18 -22.56 -35.79 15.92
C ALA A 18 -21.92 -34.73 15.04
N GLY A 19 -21.95 -33.49 15.50
CA GLY A 19 -21.20 -32.39 14.92
C GLY A 19 -20.47 -31.67 16.04
N CYS A 20 -19.40 -32.26 16.57
CA CYS A 20 -18.34 -31.48 17.16
C CYS A 20 -17.85 -30.54 16.05
N SER A 21 -18.39 -29.33 16.01
CA SER A 21 -17.69 -28.22 15.38
C SER A 21 -16.42 -28.03 16.18
N ALA A 22 -15.38 -28.77 15.78
CA ALA A 22 -14.02 -28.34 15.89
C ALA A 22 -13.99 -26.96 15.26
N SER A 23 -14.12 -25.93 16.09
CA SER A 23 -13.60 -24.61 15.78
C SER A 23 -12.14 -24.86 15.43
N LYS A 24 -11.86 -24.93 14.12
CA LYS A 24 -10.52 -24.82 13.61
C LYS A 24 -10.06 -23.47 14.14
N ASP A 25 -9.21 -23.50 15.15
CA ASP A 25 -8.23 -22.45 15.35
C ASP A 25 -7.53 -22.30 14.01
N GLN A 26 -8.05 -21.36 13.22
CA GLN A 26 -7.35 -20.85 12.07
C GLN A 26 -6.08 -20.26 12.67
N PRO A 27 -4.89 -20.76 12.31
CA PRO A 27 -3.68 -20.13 12.77
C PRO A 27 -3.76 -18.70 12.26
N SER A 28 -3.93 -17.76 13.18
CA SER A 28 -3.64 -16.36 12.91
C SER A 28 -2.17 -16.34 12.54
N GLY A 29 -1.89 -16.48 11.24
CA GLY A 29 -0.62 -16.13 10.62
C GLY A 29 -0.44 -14.61 10.72
N GLY A 30 -0.49 -14.08 11.94
CA GLY A 30 -0.10 -12.73 12.29
C GLY A 30 1.42 -12.71 12.37
N GLY A 31 2.07 -12.84 11.21
CA GLY A 31 3.40 -12.28 11.08
C GLY A 31 3.26 -10.77 11.26
N ASP A 32 3.98 -10.19 12.21
CA ASP A 32 3.98 -8.75 12.44
C ASP A 32 4.34 -8.03 11.14
N PHE A 33 3.35 -7.44 10.47
CA PHE A 33 3.58 -6.65 9.27
C PHE A 33 4.49 -5.47 9.63
N SER A 34 5.68 -5.47 9.06
CA SER A 34 6.76 -4.55 9.37
C SER A 34 6.79 -3.35 8.43
N ALA A 35 7.54 -2.32 8.83
CA ALA A 35 7.76 -1.12 8.03
C ALA A 35 8.42 -1.45 6.67
N ASP A 36 9.43 -2.31 6.67
CA ASP A 36 10.13 -2.72 5.45
C ASP A 36 9.23 -3.56 4.54
N GLU A 37 8.36 -4.42 5.09
CA GLU A 37 7.35 -5.14 4.30
C GLU A 37 6.33 -4.19 3.68
N ALA A 38 5.89 -3.15 4.40
CA ALA A 38 5.02 -2.12 3.87
C ALA A 38 5.67 -1.36 2.70
N ILE A 39 6.96 -1.00 2.82
CA ILE A 39 7.72 -0.35 1.75
C ILE A 39 7.87 -1.28 0.56
N ALA A 40 8.36 -2.51 0.77
CA ALA A 40 8.58 -3.48 -0.29
C ALA A 40 7.28 -3.79 -1.07
N LYS A 41 6.16 -3.94 -0.33
CA LYS A 41 4.84 -4.12 -0.93
C LYS A 41 4.45 -2.92 -1.81
N THR A 42 4.64 -1.70 -1.30
CA THR A 42 4.33 -0.46 -2.05
C THR A 42 5.16 -0.34 -3.31
N VAL A 43 6.48 -0.52 -3.20
CA VAL A 43 7.42 -0.45 -4.32
C VAL A 43 7.02 -1.42 -5.43
N LYS A 44 6.73 -2.68 -5.06
CA LYS A 44 6.38 -3.74 -6.00
C LYS A 44 5.01 -3.52 -6.66
N GLU A 45 3.96 -3.33 -5.86
CA GLU A 45 2.58 -3.29 -6.38
C GLU A 45 2.23 -1.98 -7.08
N LYS A 46 2.97 -0.89 -6.81
CA LYS A 46 2.82 0.39 -7.52
C LYS A 46 3.86 0.58 -8.65
N ASN A 47 4.63 -0.45 -8.97
CA ASN A 47 5.69 -0.42 -10.00
C ASN A 47 6.71 0.72 -9.79
N ARG A 48 7.02 1.06 -8.54
CA ARG A 48 7.98 2.12 -8.15
C ARG A 48 9.39 1.55 -7.97
N ASN A 49 9.85 0.73 -8.91
CA ASN A 49 11.06 -0.10 -8.77
C ASN A 49 12.38 0.68 -8.66
N ASP A 50 12.37 1.99 -8.96
CA ASP A 50 13.53 2.87 -8.77
C ASP A 50 13.73 3.26 -7.28
N PHE A 51 12.77 2.95 -6.39
CA PHE A 51 12.85 3.19 -4.96
C PHE A 51 13.44 2.02 -4.16
N PRO A 52 14.11 2.27 -3.02
CA PRO A 52 14.60 1.21 -2.16
C PRO A 52 13.41 0.46 -1.53
N SER A 53 13.50 -0.87 -1.46
CA SER A 53 12.47 -1.74 -0.86
C SER A 53 12.48 -1.76 0.67
N LYS A 54 13.34 -0.95 1.29
CA LYS A 54 13.45 -0.74 2.74
C LYS A 54 13.58 0.75 3.03
N ALA A 55 13.44 1.14 4.29
CA ALA A 55 13.66 2.52 4.68
C ALA A 55 15.09 2.97 4.33
N GLY A 56 15.22 4.10 3.63
CA GLY A 56 16.52 4.61 3.22
C GLY A 56 16.49 5.42 1.94
N ARG A 57 17.69 5.75 1.44
CA ARG A 57 17.93 6.54 0.24
C ARG A 57 18.88 5.82 -0.70
N ILE A 58 18.63 5.92 -1.99
CA ILE A 58 19.55 5.49 -3.05
C ILE A 58 19.64 6.54 -4.15
N GLU A 59 20.80 6.64 -4.79
CA GLU A 59 20.96 7.44 -6.01
C GLU A 59 20.40 6.69 -7.22
N GLY A 60 19.90 7.42 -8.21
CA GLY A 60 19.42 6.83 -9.45
C GLY A 60 19.12 7.87 -10.52
N ILE A 61 18.40 7.44 -11.56
CA ILE A 61 17.99 8.28 -12.68
C ILE A 61 16.46 8.40 -12.69
N ILE A 62 15.96 9.61 -12.45
CA ILE A 62 14.56 9.96 -12.65
C ILE A 62 14.30 10.03 -14.15
N LYS A 63 13.31 9.25 -14.60
CA LYS A 63 12.91 9.15 -16.01
C LYS A 63 11.74 10.10 -16.20
N GLY A 64 11.97 11.14 -16.99
CA GLY A 64 10.92 12.05 -17.43
C GLY A 64 10.25 11.61 -18.73
N GLY A 65 9.26 12.36 -19.18
CA GLY A 65 8.61 12.11 -20.47
C GLY A 65 9.32 12.78 -21.67
N GLY A 66 8.55 13.04 -22.73
CA GLY A 66 9.04 13.51 -24.04
C GLY A 66 9.51 12.40 -25.00
N PRO A 67 9.95 12.77 -26.22
CA PRO A 67 10.39 11.83 -27.25
C PRO A 67 11.56 10.95 -26.80
N SER A 68 11.57 9.68 -27.23
CA SER A 68 12.64 8.73 -26.90
C SER A 68 14.05 9.32 -27.14
N PRO A 69 14.98 9.25 -26.16
CA PRO A 69 14.92 8.44 -24.94
C PRO A 69 14.26 9.10 -23.71
N GLY A 70 13.63 10.26 -23.87
CA GLY A 70 13.00 11.05 -22.81
C GLY A 70 14.01 11.83 -21.94
N ILE A 71 13.49 12.62 -20.99
CA ILE A 71 14.30 13.33 -20.00
C ILE A 71 14.91 12.33 -19.00
N ARG A 72 16.18 12.52 -18.62
CA ARG A 72 16.87 11.67 -17.64
C ARG A 72 17.66 12.53 -16.67
N ILE A 73 17.30 12.50 -15.39
CA ILE A 73 17.85 13.41 -14.37
C ILE A 73 18.46 12.59 -13.24
N PRO A 74 19.73 12.83 -12.88
CA PRO A 74 20.30 12.28 -11.65
C PRO A 74 19.50 12.77 -10.45
N GLY A 75 19.11 11.84 -9.59
CA GLY A 75 18.29 12.12 -8.42
C GLY A 75 18.51 11.13 -7.28
N ILE A 76 17.78 11.36 -6.20
CA ILE A 76 17.76 10.49 -5.01
C ILE A 76 16.34 9.97 -4.82
N PHE A 77 16.20 8.67 -4.61
CA PHE A 77 14.96 8.01 -4.26
C PHE A 77 14.97 7.65 -2.78
N GLU A 78 14.00 8.15 -2.03
CA GLU A 78 13.83 7.88 -0.61
C GLU A 78 12.56 7.08 -0.34
N SER A 79 12.68 6.02 0.46
CA SER A 79 11.55 5.31 1.05
C SER A 79 11.51 5.52 2.55
N ARG A 80 10.35 5.87 3.09
CA ARG A 80 10.08 5.95 4.53
C ARG A 80 8.76 5.27 4.85
N ALA A 81 8.66 4.74 6.06
CA ALA A 81 7.41 4.21 6.60
C ALA A 81 7.24 4.65 8.05
N LYS A 82 6.05 5.14 8.38
CA LYS A 82 5.65 5.51 9.74
C LYS A 82 4.47 4.64 10.15
N LYS A 83 4.60 3.94 11.28
CA LYS A 83 3.50 3.14 11.83
C LYS A 83 2.34 4.07 12.22
N GLU A 84 1.12 3.74 11.79
CA GLU A 84 -0.10 4.44 12.19
C GLU A 84 -0.74 3.72 13.39
N LYS A 85 -1.63 2.74 13.13
CA LYS A 85 -2.29 1.87 14.12
C LYS A 85 -2.28 0.42 13.60
N ASP A 86 -2.33 -0.54 14.52
CA ASP A 86 -2.37 -1.97 14.20
C ASP A 86 -1.25 -2.37 13.21
N SER A 87 -1.61 -3.07 12.13
CA SER A 87 -0.73 -3.45 11.01
C SER A 87 -0.78 -2.42 9.87
N SER A 88 -0.99 -1.13 10.16
CA SER A 88 -1.03 -0.08 9.14
C SER A 88 0.18 0.85 9.19
N TYR A 89 0.73 1.17 8.02
CA TYR A 89 1.83 2.09 7.83
C TYR A 89 1.47 3.17 6.81
N LEU A 90 1.90 4.40 7.10
CA LEU A 90 2.01 5.46 6.12
C LEU A 90 3.38 5.33 5.44
N VAL A 91 3.40 4.83 4.21
CA VAL A 91 4.59 4.76 3.37
C VAL A 91 4.70 6.04 2.55
N THR A 92 5.86 6.67 2.60
CA THR A 92 6.19 7.85 1.79
C THR A 92 7.35 7.51 0.88
N LEU A 93 7.12 7.65 -0.42
CA LEU A 93 8.15 7.57 -1.46
C LEU A 93 8.42 8.99 -1.94
N THR A 94 9.68 9.44 -1.94
CA THR A 94 10.07 10.78 -2.40
C THR A 94 11.25 10.74 -3.35
N GLU A 95 11.10 11.39 -4.50
CA GLU A 95 12.20 11.66 -5.43
C GLU A 95 12.73 13.06 -5.17
N TYR A 96 14.05 13.22 -5.28
CA TYR A 96 14.73 14.50 -5.17
C TYR A 96 15.60 14.72 -6.38
N TRP A 97 15.61 15.94 -6.91
CA TRP A 97 16.52 16.34 -7.98
C TRP A 97 17.02 17.77 -7.80
N ASP A 98 18.17 18.05 -8.42
CA ASP A 98 18.73 19.38 -8.45
C ASP A 98 18.03 20.21 -9.53
N ALA A 99 17.57 21.40 -9.17
CA ALA A 99 16.95 22.34 -10.10
C ALA A 99 17.89 22.66 -11.28
N LYS A 100 19.21 22.58 -11.15
CA LYS A 100 20.10 22.77 -12.30
C LYS A 100 19.85 21.79 -13.45
N ASN A 101 19.33 20.59 -13.15
CA ASN A 101 19.07 19.54 -14.13
C ASN A 101 17.66 19.62 -14.71
N PHE A 102 16.69 20.11 -13.92
CA PHE A 102 15.30 20.29 -14.34
C PHE A 102 14.60 21.29 -13.43
N ARG A 103 14.13 22.41 -13.99
CA ARG A 103 13.53 23.52 -13.24
C ARG A 103 12.04 23.62 -13.50
N THR A 104 11.35 24.02 -12.45
CA THR A 104 9.96 24.48 -12.50
C THR A 104 9.94 26.01 -12.37
N GLN A 105 8.85 26.65 -12.78
CA GLN A 105 8.76 28.10 -12.75
C GLN A 105 8.95 28.63 -11.32
N GLY A 106 9.85 29.61 -11.15
CA GLY A 106 10.12 30.22 -9.85
C GLY A 106 11.23 29.55 -9.03
N THR A 107 11.91 28.52 -9.56
CA THR A 107 13.02 27.84 -8.87
C THR A 107 14.39 28.35 -9.35
N SER A 108 15.33 28.44 -8.41
CA SER A 108 16.72 28.83 -8.65
C SER A 108 17.60 27.62 -8.92
N ALA A 109 18.71 27.81 -9.64
CA ALA A 109 19.63 26.73 -10.02
C ALA A 109 20.27 25.97 -8.85
N GLY A 110 20.24 26.51 -7.64
CA GLY A 110 20.77 25.87 -6.44
C GLY A 110 19.72 25.15 -5.60
N ASP A 111 18.46 25.17 -6.02
CA ASP A 111 17.37 24.57 -5.26
C ASP A 111 17.36 23.04 -5.43
N THR A 112 16.98 22.33 -4.38
CA THR A 112 16.64 20.91 -4.46
C THR A 112 15.14 20.77 -4.52
N LEU A 113 14.64 20.17 -5.60
CA LEU A 113 13.23 19.94 -5.85
C LEU A 113 12.85 18.52 -5.45
N SER A 114 11.58 18.30 -5.15
CA SER A 114 11.10 16.97 -4.75
C SER A 114 9.65 16.72 -5.10
N TYR A 115 9.32 15.44 -5.33
CA TYR A 115 7.94 14.98 -5.48
C TYR A 115 7.72 13.72 -4.67
N HIS A 116 6.57 13.62 -3.99
CA HIS A 116 6.26 12.53 -3.09
C HIS A 116 4.93 11.84 -3.44
N TRP A 117 4.86 10.58 -3.02
CA TRP A 117 3.63 9.80 -2.92
C TRP A 117 3.49 9.26 -1.51
N GLN A 118 2.30 9.43 -0.93
CA GLN A 118 1.95 8.89 0.38
C GLN A 118 0.87 7.82 0.25
N TYR A 119 1.17 6.65 0.78
CA TYR A 119 0.29 5.50 0.75
C TYR A 119 -0.04 5.04 2.16
N ARG A 120 -1.31 4.73 2.42
CA ARG A 120 -1.68 3.85 3.52
C ARG A 120 -1.50 2.41 3.06
N VAL A 121 -0.78 1.63 3.86
CA VAL A 121 -0.43 0.25 3.53
C VAL A 121 -0.82 -0.65 4.69
N THR A 122 -1.53 -1.72 4.38
CA THR A 122 -1.89 -2.81 5.29
C THR A 122 -1.52 -4.15 4.65
N PRO A 123 -1.58 -5.27 5.39
CA PRO A 123 -1.40 -6.60 4.80
C PRO A 123 -2.37 -6.88 3.64
N GLU A 124 -3.55 -6.27 3.67
CA GLU A 124 -4.64 -6.50 2.71
C GLU A 124 -4.55 -5.59 1.48
N GLY A 125 -3.98 -4.38 1.59
CA GLY A 125 -4.00 -3.45 0.46
C GLY A 125 -3.14 -2.20 0.59
N ILE A 126 -3.15 -1.42 -0.50
CA ILE A 126 -2.46 -0.12 -0.61
C ILE A 126 -3.45 0.92 -1.13
N GLN A 127 -3.60 2.00 -0.38
CA GLN A 127 -4.40 3.16 -0.75
C GLN A 127 -3.49 4.38 -0.92
N LEU A 128 -3.55 5.05 -2.08
CA LEU A 128 -2.93 6.37 -2.24
C LEU A 128 -3.72 7.39 -1.41
N LEU A 129 -3.04 8.12 -0.54
CA LEU A 129 -3.64 9.18 0.28
C LEU A 129 -3.34 10.57 -0.27
N ASP A 130 -2.10 10.81 -0.69
CA ASP A 130 -1.62 12.10 -1.16
C ASP A 130 -0.47 11.92 -2.16
N GLN A 131 -0.31 12.90 -3.05
CA GLN A 131 0.88 13.05 -3.88
C GLN A 131 1.09 14.53 -4.22
N GLY A 132 2.33 14.98 -4.26
CA GLY A 132 2.61 16.39 -4.50
C GLY A 132 4.08 16.76 -4.33
N GLY A 133 4.34 18.06 -4.39
CA GLY A 133 5.68 18.62 -4.43
C GLY A 133 5.88 19.49 -5.67
N ASP A 134 7.12 19.58 -6.13
CA ASP A 134 7.51 20.27 -7.35
C ASP A 134 7.08 19.48 -8.59
N PHE A 135 6.76 20.15 -9.71
CA PHE A 135 6.39 19.47 -10.95
C PHE A 135 7.49 18.48 -11.37
N PRO A 136 7.22 17.17 -11.36
CA PRO A 136 8.25 16.16 -11.56
C PRO A 136 8.52 15.94 -13.05
N PRO A 137 9.72 15.46 -13.41
CA PRO A 137 10.09 15.23 -14.80
C PRO A 137 9.21 14.22 -15.55
N ASP A 138 8.62 13.25 -14.84
CA ASP A 138 7.78 12.17 -15.39
C ASP A 138 6.42 12.64 -15.92
N GLN A 139 6.03 13.89 -15.61
CA GLN A 139 4.79 14.51 -16.08
C GLN A 139 4.98 15.41 -17.32
N VAL A 140 6.18 15.46 -17.90
CA VAL A 140 6.44 16.19 -19.16
C VAL A 140 5.87 15.38 -20.33
N GLU A 141 5.03 15.98 -21.16
CA GLU A 141 4.52 15.38 -22.41
C GLU A 141 5.52 15.49 -23.57
#